data_AF-A0A9Q6ZA50-F1
#
_entry.id   AF-A0A9Q6ZA50-F1
#
_cell.length_a   1.000
_cell.length_b   1.000
_cell.length_c   1.000
_cell.angle_alpha   90.00
_cell.angle_beta   90.00
_cell.angle_gamma   90.00
#
_symmetry.space_group_name_H-M   'P 1'
#
loop_
_entity.id
_entity.type
_entity.pdbx_description
1 polymer ?
#
loop_
_entity_poly.entity_id
_entity_poly.type
_entity_poly.pdbx_seq_one_letter_code
_entity_poly.pdbx_strand_id
1 'polypeptide(L)'
;MLDVKTLVTIALPILGAIIGYFIKSSIDKKQALLSEVSKERREHYQGFVDLMIELFSNTKSGKKTPDNELVLKLYTFYKKYILYASPKVINSFSDYFQYLYKYSENNGVVDSNVQLRKLTRVMMAMRTDLGLSNKNLEKDGEKILRALLKDFDDIIK
;
A
#
# COMPACT_ATOMS: atom_id res chain seq x y z
N MET A 1 51.16 1.50 38.80
CA MET A 1 51.01 1.96 37.40
C MET A 1 50.10 0.96 36.72
N LEU A 2 48.90 1.33 36.26
CA LEU A 2 48.01 0.37 35.61
C LEU A 2 48.70 -0.17 34.35
N ASP A 3 48.70 -1.49 34.20
CA ASP A 3 49.23 -2.14 33.01
C ASP A 3 48.37 -1.79 31.79
N VAL A 4 48.99 -1.59 30.64
CA VAL A 4 48.34 -1.19 29.39
C VAL A 4 47.24 -2.20 29.02
N LYS A 5 47.44 -3.48 29.36
CA LYS A 5 46.47 -4.56 29.16
C LYS A 5 45.18 -4.34 29.97
N THR A 6 45.29 -3.87 31.21
CA THR A 6 44.14 -3.59 32.09
C THR A 6 43.33 -2.41 31.56
N LEU A 7 44.00 -1.37 31.06
CA LEU A 7 43.35 -0.21 30.43
C LEU A 7 42.57 -0.61 29.17
N VAL A 8 43.16 -1.44 28.29
CA VAL A 8 42.48 -1.91 27.07
C VAL A 8 41.27 -2.79 27.41
N THR A 9 41.39 -3.68 28.40
CA THR A 9 40.31 -4.60 28.81
C THR A 9 39.09 -3.86 29.36
N ILE A 10 39.28 -2.71 30.01
CA ILE A 10 38.18 -1.87 30.53
C ILE A 10 37.64 -0.92 29.44
N ALA A 11 38.50 -0.39 28.58
CA ALA A 11 38.09 0.56 27.54
C ALA A 11 37.25 -0.11 26.44
N LEU A 12 37.55 -1.36 26.06
CA LEU A 12 36.87 -2.04 24.96
C LEU A 12 35.35 -2.23 25.19
N PRO A 13 34.89 -2.74 26.36
CA PRO A 13 33.47 -2.89 26.64
C PRO A 13 32.74 -1.56 26.72
N ILE A 14 33.39 -0.52 27.25
CA ILE A 14 32.81 0.83 27.36
C ILE A 14 32.59 1.43 25.96
N LEU A 15 33.59 1.34 25.08
CA LEU A 15 33.47 1.77 23.69
C LEU A 15 32.39 0.97 22.95
N GLY A 16 32.34 -0.34 23.16
CA GLY A 16 31.30 -1.21 22.60
C GLY A 16 29.89 -0.81 23.04
N ALA A 17 29.70 -0.49 24.33
CA ALA A 17 28.43 -0.03 24.88
C ALA A 17 28.01 1.32 24.30
N ILE A 18 28.96 2.26 24.14
CA ILE A 18 28.70 3.58 23.54
C ILE A 18 28.26 3.42 22.08
N ILE A 19 29.01 2.67 21.27
CA ILE A 19 28.68 2.43 19.86
C ILE A 19 27.34 1.70 19.74
N GLY A 20 27.12 0.65 20.56
CA GLY A 20 25.87 -0.09 20.60
C GLY A 20 24.67 0.79 20.95
N TYR A 21 24.83 1.73 21.88
CA TYR A 21 23.78 2.69 22.24
C TYR A 21 23.43 3.62 21.07
N PHE A 22 24.42 4.16 20.36
CA PHE A 22 24.17 5.04 19.20
C PHE A 22 23.48 4.32 18.03
N ILE A 23 23.90 3.07 17.76
CA ILE A 23 23.26 2.22 16.75
C ILE A 23 21.81 1.96 17.15
N LYS A 24 21.58 1.50 18.38
CA LYS A 24 20.24 1.21 18.90
C LYS A 24 19.34 2.44 18.86
N SER A 25 19.81 3.59 19.33
CA SER A 25 19.03 4.84 19.32
C SER A 25 18.64 5.27 17.90
N SER A 26 19.51 5.06 16.91
CA SER A 26 19.21 5.37 15.52
C SER A 26 18.16 4.43 14.92
N ILE A 27 18.21 3.14 15.27
CA ILE A 27 17.21 2.15 14.88
C ILE A 27 15.86 2.46 15.53
N ASP A 28 15.85 2.72 16.84
CA ASP A 28 14.63 3.00 17.61
C ASP A 28 13.92 4.26 17.10
N LYS A 29 14.67 5.33 16.79
CA LYS A 29 14.10 6.56 16.18
C LYS A 29 13.47 6.29 14.82
N LYS A 30 14.16 5.52 13.96
CA LYS A 30 13.60 5.14 12.65
C LYS A 30 12.36 4.28 12.81
N GLN A 31 12.38 3.34 13.75
CA GLN A 31 11.25 2.46 14.01
C GLN A 31 10.04 3.23 14.55
N ALA A 32 10.26 4.18 15.46
CA ALA A 32 9.20 5.05 15.98
C ALA A 32 8.53 5.86 14.86
N LEU A 33 9.32 6.54 14.02
CA LEU A 33 8.80 7.29 12.87
C LEU A 33 8.06 6.40 11.86
N LEU A 34 8.61 5.23 11.56
CA LEU A 34 7.96 4.26 10.68
C LEU A 34 6.66 3.72 11.28
N SER A 35 6.58 3.58 12.61
CA SER A 35 5.38 3.09 13.30
C SER A 35 4.22 4.10 13.25
N GLU A 36 4.51 5.39 13.45
CA GLU A 36 3.51 6.47 13.36
C GLU A 36 3.01 6.62 11.92
N VAL A 37 3.94 6.69 10.96
CA VAL A 37 3.60 6.77 9.53
C VAL A 37 2.83 5.53 9.06
N SER A 38 3.19 4.33 9.54
CA SER A 38 2.45 3.10 9.21
C SER A 38 1.03 3.09 9.78
N LYS A 39 0.83 3.71 10.94
CA LYS A 39 -0.49 3.85 11.55
C LYS A 39 -1.38 4.77 10.70
N GLU A 40 -0.88 5.95 10.35
CA GLU A 40 -1.60 6.90 9.48
C GLU A 40 -1.89 6.29 8.10
N ARG A 41 -0.91 5.60 7.50
CA ARG A 41 -1.10 4.86 6.24
C ARG A 41 -2.18 3.80 6.34
N ARG A 42 -2.24 3.04 7.43
CA ARG A 42 -3.28 2.03 7.64
C ARG A 42 -4.68 2.66 7.68
N GLU A 43 -4.85 3.78 8.38
CA GLU A 43 -6.11 4.51 8.42
C GLU A 43 -6.52 5.02 7.03
N HIS A 44 -5.57 5.56 6.26
CA HIS A 44 -5.85 6.00 4.89
C HIS A 44 -6.18 4.84 3.95
N TYR A 45 -5.41 3.74 3.99
CA TYR A 45 -5.66 2.56 3.18
C TYR A 45 -6.99 1.88 3.50
N GLN A 46 -7.46 1.95 4.75
CA GLN A 46 -8.79 1.51 5.09
C GLN A 46 -9.85 2.28 4.29
N GLY A 47 -9.70 3.61 4.16
CA GLY A 47 -10.59 4.41 3.30
C GLY A 47 -10.59 4.00 1.82
N PHE A 48 -9.47 3.50 1.29
CA PHE A 48 -9.43 2.94 -0.07
C PHE A 48 -10.17 1.60 -0.16
N VAL A 49 -9.98 0.73 0.83
CA VAL A 49 -10.69 -0.57 0.91
C VAL A 49 -12.19 -0.34 1.05
N ASP A 50 -12.62 0.61 1.88
CA ASP A 50 -14.03 0.96 2.06
C ASP A 50 -14.65 1.43 0.75
N LEU A 51 -13.94 2.29 0.00
CA LEU A 51 -14.36 2.73 -1.33
C LEU A 51 -14.54 1.55 -2.30
N MET A 52 -13.62 0.57 -2.27
CA MET A 52 -13.74 -0.63 -3.10
C MET A 52 -14.93 -1.51 -2.68
N ILE A 53 -15.12 -1.72 -1.38
CA ILE A 53 -16.25 -2.51 -0.87
C ILE A 53 -17.58 -1.84 -1.26
N GLU A 54 -17.68 -0.52 -1.08
CA GLU A 54 -18.87 0.25 -1.46
C GLU A 54 -19.17 0.07 -2.96
N LEU A 55 -18.14 0.22 -3.80
CA LEU A 55 -18.24 0.04 -5.25
C LEU A 55 -18.80 -1.35 -5.60
N PHE A 56 -18.21 -2.42 -5.05
CA PHE A 56 -18.63 -3.79 -5.34
C PHE A 56 -19.94 -4.19 -4.65
N SER A 57 -20.38 -3.48 -3.61
CA SER A 57 -21.68 -3.71 -2.96
C SER A 57 -22.84 -3.02 -3.72
N ASN A 58 -22.60 -1.85 -4.30
CA ASN A 58 -23.59 -1.11 -5.06
C ASN A 58 -23.92 -1.82 -6.36
N THR A 59 -22.90 -2.36 -7.04
CA THR A 59 -23.08 -3.22 -8.23
C THR A 59 -23.89 -4.49 -7.91
N LYS A 60 -23.69 -5.12 -6.75
CA LYS A 60 -24.51 -6.28 -6.29
C LYS A 60 -25.97 -5.94 -6.03
N SER A 61 -26.26 -4.70 -5.64
CA SER A 61 -27.61 -4.23 -5.28
C SER A 61 -28.40 -3.67 -6.48
N GLY A 62 -27.84 -3.73 -7.69
CA GLY A 62 -28.43 -3.13 -8.89
C GLY A 62 -28.41 -1.59 -8.90
N LYS A 63 -27.82 -0.96 -7.87
CA LYS A 63 -27.60 0.48 -7.80
C LYS A 63 -26.31 0.79 -8.54
N LYS A 64 -26.39 1.26 -9.78
CA LYS A 64 -25.20 1.79 -10.46
C LYS A 64 -24.77 3.06 -9.74
N THR A 65 -23.63 3.02 -9.04
CA THR A 65 -22.94 4.25 -8.64
C THR A 65 -22.63 5.00 -9.93
N PRO A 66 -23.07 6.26 -10.10
CA PRO A 66 -22.75 6.99 -11.31
C PRO A 66 -21.23 7.18 -11.40
N ASP A 67 -20.66 6.97 -12.59
CA ASP A 67 -19.20 6.94 -12.82
C ASP A 67 -18.50 8.21 -12.33
N ASN A 68 -19.20 9.34 -12.34
CA ASN A 68 -18.70 10.63 -11.85
C ASN A 68 -18.45 10.67 -10.34
N GLU A 69 -19.27 9.98 -9.53
CA GLU A 69 -19.15 9.96 -8.08
C GLU A 69 -17.98 9.08 -7.64
N LEU A 70 -17.78 7.95 -8.31
CA LEU A 70 -16.65 7.04 -8.09
C LEU A 70 -15.32 7.75 -8.37
N VAL A 71 -15.21 8.40 -9.53
CA VAL A 71 -14.02 9.15 -9.92
C VAL A 71 -13.73 10.27 -8.90
N LEU A 72 -14.75 10.99 -8.45
CA LEU A 72 -14.60 12.03 -7.40
C LEU A 72 -14.10 11.45 -6.07
N LYS A 73 -14.63 10.30 -5.65
CA LYS A 73 -14.18 9.60 -4.43
C LYS A 73 -12.72 9.16 -4.54
N LEU A 74 -12.30 8.63 -5.70
CA LEU A 74 -10.90 8.27 -5.95
C LEU A 74 -9.96 9.48 -5.96
N TYR A 75 -10.37 10.62 -6.55
CA TYR A 75 -9.58 11.86 -6.47
C TYR A 75 -9.46 12.37 -5.04
N THR A 76 -10.55 12.31 -4.27
CA THR A 76 -10.55 12.71 -2.86
C THR A 76 -9.60 11.84 -2.04
N PHE A 77 -9.59 10.54 -2.30
CA PHE A 77 -8.61 9.62 -1.72
C PHE A 77 -7.18 10.00 -2.12
N TYR A 78 -6.92 10.18 -3.42
CA TYR A 78 -5.59 10.51 -3.94
C TYR A 78 -5.04 11.82 -3.34
N LYS A 79 -5.88 12.86 -3.27
CA LYS A 79 -5.52 14.16 -2.67
C LYS A 79 -5.04 14.03 -1.23
N LYS A 80 -5.71 13.19 -0.42
CA LYS A 80 -5.33 12.97 0.99
C LYS A 80 -4.05 12.16 1.11
N TYR A 81 -3.83 11.24 0.18
CA TYR A 81 -2.86 10.16 0.35
C TYR A 81 -1.51 10.37 -0.37
N ILE A 82 -1.47 11.19 -1.43
CA ILE A 82 -0.30 11.34 -2.30
C ILE A 82 1.01 11.68 -1.57
N LEU A 83 0.96 12.45 -0.48
CA LEU A 83 2.15 12.88 0.27
C LEU A 83 2.71 11.79 1.20
N TYR A 84 1.87 10.85 1.64
CA TYR A 84 2.23 9.84 2.62
C TYR A 84 2.51 8.47 1.99
N ALA A 85 2.13 8.32 0.72
CA ALA A 85 2.28 7.12 -0.08
C ALA A 85 3.71 6.77 -0.43
N SER A 86 4.03 5.47 -0.42
CA SER A 86 5.28 5.05 -1.07
C SER A 86 5.20 5.22 -2.58
N PRO A 87 6.36 5.43 -3.25
CA PRO A 87 6.43 5.57 -4.70
C PRO A 87 5.76 4.41 -5.45
N LYS A 88 5.84 3.18 -4.92
CA LYS A 88 5.20 1.99 -5.50
C LYS A 88 3.68 2.13 -5.58
N VAL A 89 3.07 2.70 -4.55
CA VAL A 89 1.62 2.91 -4.49
C VAL A 89 1.20 4.04 -5.42
N ILE A 90 1.95 5.14 -5.42
CA ILE A 90 1.72 6.28 -6.33
C ILE A 90 1.76 5.80 -7.78
N ASN A 91 2.80 5.04 -8.16
CA ASN A 91 2.94 4.52 -9.52
C ASN A 91 1.79 3.58 -9.90
N SER A 92 1.46 2.62 -9.04
CA SER A 92 0.36 1.67 -9.31
C SER A 92 -0.99 2.39 -9.44
N PHE A 93 -1.23 3.40 -8.61
CA PHE A 93 -2.45 4.20 -8.63
C PHE A 93 -2.53 5.10 -9.87
N SER A 94 -1.40 5.72 -10.24
CA SER A 94 -1.27 6.49 -11.48
C SER A 94 -1.54 5.63 -12.71
N ASP A 95 -0.98 4.42 -12.78
CA ASP A 95 -1.21 3.46 -13.86
C ASP A 95 -2.68 3.03 -14.00
N TYR A 96 -3.40 3.01 -12.89
CA TYR A 96 -4.84 2.75 -12.88
C TYR A 96 -5.63 3.96 -13.39
N PHE A 97 -5.32 5.17 -12.94
CA PHE A 97 -5.97 6.39 -13.43
C PHE A 97 -5.71 6.65 -14.92
N GLN A 98 -4.47 6.47 -15.37
CA GLN A 98 -4.10 6.59 -16.78
C GLN A 98 -4.86 5.58 -17.66
N TYR A 99 -5.16 4.40 -17.12
CA TYR A 99 -6.03 3.44 -17.79
C TYR A 99 -7.46 3.98 -17.90
N LEU A 100 -8.04 4.48 -16.81
CA LEU A 100 -9.40 5.04 -16.83
C LEU A 100 -9.54 6.21 -17.82
N TYR A 101 -8.57 7.13 -17.87
CA TYR A 101 -8.59 8.26 -18.83
C TYR A 101 -8.58 7.80 -20.28
N LYS A 102 -7.69 6.86 -20.62
CA LYS A 102 -7.61 6.30 -21.97
C LYS A 102 -8.92 5.63 -22.41
N TYR A 103 -9.66 5.04 -21.48
CA TYR A 103 -10.97 4.46 -21.79
C TYR A 103 -12.05 5.52 -21.97
N SER A 104 -12.08 6.53 -21.10
CA SER A 104 -13.04 7.64 -21.20
C SER A 104 -12.90 8.43 -22.51
N GLU A 105 -11.69 8.60 -23.02
CA GLU A 105 -11.43 9.37 -24.26
C GLU A 105 -11.78 8.57 -25.53
N ASN A 106 -11.65 7.24 -25.50
CA ASN A 106 -11.79 6.41 -26.69
C ASN A 106 -13.19 5.79 -26.89
N ASN A 107 -14.18 6.09 -26.02
CA ASN A 107 -15.50 5.43 -26.00
C ASN A 107 -15.41 3.89 -26.05
N GLY A 108 -14.31 3.33 -25.53
CA GLY A 108 -14.01 1.91 -25.60
C GLY A 108 -14.74 1.11 -24.52
N VAL A 109 -15.03 -0.17 -24.80
CA VAL A 109 -15.55 -1.11 -23.80
C VAL A 109 -14.45 -1.41 -22.79
N VAL A 110 -14.62 -0.99 -21.53
CA VAL A 110 -13.66 -1.24 -20.45
C VAL A 110 -13.40 -2.74 -20.33
N ASP A 111 -12.15 -3.15 -20.52
CA ASP A 111 -11.74 -4.52 -20.26
C ASP A 111 -11.75 -4.75 -18.74
N SER A 112 -12.71 -5.56 -18.29
CA SER A 112 -12.93 -5.84 -16.86
C SER A 112 -11.78 -6.62 -16.24
N ASN A 113 -11.09 -7.48 -17.02
CA ASN A 113 -9.91 -8.21 -16.58
C ASN A 113 -8.75 -7.25 -16.29
N VAL A 114 -8.46 -6.37 -17.25
CA VAL A 114 -7.36 -5.41 -17.14
C VAL A 114 -7.65 -4.38 -16.05
N GLN A 115 -8.90 -3.93 -15.93
CA GLN A 115 -9.33 -3.03 -14.86
C GLN A 115 -9.12 -3.68 -13.49
N LEU A 116 -9.57 -4.93 -13.32
CA LEU A 116 -9.42 -5.68 -12.07
C LEU A 116 -7.95 -5.85 -11.70
N ARG A 117 -7.10 -6.26 -12.64
CA ARG A 117 -5.65 -6.45 -12.40
C ARG A 117 -4.95 -5.15 -12.02
N LYS A 118 -5.26 -4.04 -12.68
CA LYS A 118 -4.69 -2.73 -12.33
C LYS A 118 -5.13 -2.29 -10.94
N LEU A 119 -6.39 -2.52 -10.59
CA LEU A 119 -6.92 -2.21 -9.26
C LEU A 119 -6.25 -3.07 -8.18
N THR A 120 -6.11 -4.38 -8.40
CA THR A 120 -5.48 -5.27 -7.40
C THR A 120 -3.99 -5.00 -7.25
N ARG A 121 -3.29 -4.52 -8.28
CA ARG A 121 -1.90 -4.03 -8.17
C ARG A 121 -1.77 -2.85 -7.20
N VAL A 122 -2.74 -1.92 -7.22
CA VAL A 122 -2.80 -0.84 -6.23
C VAL A 122 -2.88 -1.42 -4.81
N MET A 123 -3.82 -2.35 -4.57
CA MET A 123 -3.98 -2.99 -3.26
C MET A 123 -2.74 -3.78 -2.84
N MET A 124 -2.07 -4.46 -3.76
CA MET A 124 -0.79 -5.13 -3.50
C MET A 124 0.30 -4.16 -3.08
N ALA A 125 0.41 -3.01 -3.76
CA ALA A 125 1.37 -1.98 -3.41
C ALA A 125 1.11 -1.46 -2.00
N MET A 126 -0.15 -1.19 -1.65
CA MET A 126 -0.55 -0.74 -0.31
C MET A 126 -0.22 -1.79 0.76
N ARG A 127 -0.50 -3.07 0.49
CA ARG A 127 -0.13 -4.18 1.39
C ARG A 127 1.37 -4.28 1.59
N THR A 128 2.16 -4.19 0.52
CA THR A 128 3.63 -4.20 0.61
C THR A 128 4.12 -3.02 1.44
N ASP A 129 3.52 -1.85 1.26
CA ASP A 129 3.87 -0.64 1.99
C ASP A 129 3.56 -0.74 3.50
N LEU A 130 2.58 -1.56 3.88
CA LEU A 130 2.29 -1.94 5.27
C LEU A 130 3.18 -3.09 5.80
N GLY A 131 4.13 -3.59 5.01
CA GLY A 131 4.97 -4.74 5.39
C GLY A 131 4.27 -6.10 5.27
N LEU A 132 3.10 -6.17 4.63
CA LEU A 132 2.38 -7.43 4.43
C LEU A 132 2.91 -8.19 3.22
N SER A 133 2.97 -9.52 3.34
CA SER A 133 3.28 -10.39 2.22
C SER A 133 2.11 -10.49 1.24
N ASN A 134 2.45 -10.55 -0.05
CA ASN A 134 1.50 -10.81 -1.15
C ASN A 134 1.66 -12.23 -1.74
N LYS A 135 2.32 -13.14 -1.02
CA LYS A 135 2.42 -14.55 -1.44
C LYS A 135 1.02 -15.16 -1.60
N ASN A 136 0.84 -16.00 -2.62
CA ASN A 136 -0.40 -16.73 -2.92
C ASN A 136 -1.61 -15.84 -3.28
N LEU A 137 -1.40 -14.57 -3.64
CA LEU A 137 -2.47 -13.66 -4.08
C LEU A 137 -2.61 -13.55 -5.60
N GLU A 138 -1.92 -14.41 -6.36
CA GLU A 138 -1.69 -14.30 -7.82
C GLU A 138 -0.78 -13.13 -8.22
N LYS A 139 -0.42 -13.05 -9.50
CA LYS A 139 0.64 -12.16 -10.02
C LYS A 139 0.31 -10.69 -9.82
N ASP A 140 -0.94 -10.31 -10.05
CA ASP A 140 -1.43 -8.94 -9.95
C ASP A 140 -2.29 -8.70 -8.70
N GLY A 141 -2.45 -9.72 -7.84
CA GLY A 141 -3.19 -9.61 -6.58
C GLY A 141 -4.68 -9.93 -6.73
N GLU A 142 -5.06 -10.60 -7.81
CA GLU A 142 -6.43 -10.89 -8.23
C GLU A 142 -7.26 -11.47 -7.07
N LYS A 143 -6.66 -12.37 -6.27
CA LYS A 143 -7.33 -13.02 -5.13
C LYS A 143 -7.74 -12.07 -4.01
N ILE A 144 -7.21 -10.84 -3.93
CA ILE A 144 -7.57 -9.83 -2.92
C ILE A 144 -9.07 -9.49 -3.00
N LEU A 145 -9.61 -9.43 -4.22
CA LEU A 145 -11.00 -9.03 -4.47
C LEU A 145 -11.93 -10.23 -4.74
N ARG A 146 -11.40 -11.47 -4.75
CA ARG A 146 -12.18 -12.67 -5.08
C ARG A 146 -13.43 -12.84 -4.22
N ALA A 147 -13.35 -12.53 -2.92
CA ALA A 147 -14.51 -12.62 -2.02
C ALA A 147 -15.58 -11.54 -2.30
N LEU A 148 -15.22 -10.45 -2.98
CA LEU A 148 -16.11 -9.34 -3.28
C LEU A 148 -16.81 -9.48 -4.64
N LEU A 149 -16.32 -10.35 -5.52
CA LEU A 149 -16.81 -10.52 -6.89
C LEU A 149 -17.53 -11.86 -7.06
N LYS A 150 -18.73 -11.85 -7.65
CA LYS A 150 -19.51 -13.09 -7.88
C LYS A 150 -19.03 -13.84 -9.13
N ASP A 151 -18.59 -13.09 -10.12
CA ASP A 151 -18.16 -13.48 -11.46
C ASP A 151 -16.62 -13.43 -11.61
N PHE A 152 -15.90 -13.52 -10.50
CA PHE A 152 -14.44 -13.41 -10.46
C PHE A 152 -13.73 -14.35 -11.45
N ASP A 153 -14.11 -15.62 -11.45
CA ASP A 153 -13.47 -16.64 -12.28
C ASP A 153 -13.76 -16.43 -13.78
N ASP A 154 -14.84 -15.70 -14.12
CA ASP A 154 -15.17 -15.33 -15.50
C ASP A 154 -14.43 -14.05 -15.94
N ILE A 155 -14.23 -13.10 -15.03
CA ILE A 155 -13.47 -11.87 -15.29
C ILE A 155 -11.98 -12.17 -15.51
N ILE A 156 -11.39 -13.14 -14.79
CA ILE A 156 -9.94 -13.40 -14.77
C ILE A 156 -9.43 -14.29 -15.91
N LYS A 157 -10.32 -15.01 -16.61
CA LYS A 157 -10.00 -15.81 -17.81
C LYS A 157 -9.20 -15.00 -18.83
#